data_AF-A0A0B2Q5E4-F1
#
_entry.id   AF-A0A0B2Q5E4-F1
#
_cell.length_a   1.000
_cell.length_b   1.000
_cell.length_c   1.000
_cell.angle_alpha   90.00
_cell.angle_beta   90.00
_cell.angle_gamma   90.00
#
_symmetry.space_group_name_H-M   'P 1'
#
loop_
_entity.id
_entity.type
_entity.pdbx_description
1 polymer ?
#
loop_
_entity_poly.entity_id
_entity_poly.type
_entity_poly.pdbx_seq_one_letter_code
_entity_poly.pdbx_strand_id
1 'polypeptide(L)'
;MPKPMPMEEKIEYFMQERSNIHITIHMPGGGCVRRIFVKSDNLQVVYGYLRVLGLGEYASESYRLATESRRRCYSIEDRWSTLDELGLGNGGDLYLEKKK
;
A
#
# COMPACT_ATOMS: atom_id res chain seq x y z
N MET A 1 10.08 36.51 5.66
CA MET A 1 10.51 35.39 4.79
C MET A 1 10.75 34.17 5.68
N PRO A 2 10.22 32.98 5.36
CA PRO A 2 10.58 31.78 6.11
C PRO A 2 12.09 31.53 5.96
N LYS A 3 12.75 31.13 7.06
CA LYS A 3 14.17 30.77 7.02
C LYS A 3 14.33 29.52 6.13
N PRO A 4 15.35 29.46 5.27
CA PRO A 4 15.61 28.28 4.48
C PRO A 4 15.94 27.09 5.39
N MET A 5 15.34 25.94 5.09
CA MET A 5 15.55 24.69 5.81
C MET A 5 17.03 24.24 5.73
N PRO A 6 17.64 23.79 6.84
CA PRO A 6 18.96 23.16 6.86
C PRO A 6 19.10 22.02 5.85
N MET A 7 20.32 21.73 5.40
CA MET A 7 20.56 20.72 4.35
C MET A 7 20.28 19.31 4.84
N GLU A 8 20.54 19.05 6.12
CA GLU A 8 20.28 17.78 6.82
C GLU A 8 18.78 17.48 6.87
N GLU A 9 17.98 18.47 7.27
CA GLU A 9 16.51 18.37 7.29
C GLU A 9 15.94 18.16 5.87
N LYS A 10 16.54 18.80 4.85
CA LYS A 10 16.16 18.54 3.45
C LYS A 10 16.44 17.10 3.05
N ILE A 11 17.61 16.56 3.40
CA ILE A 11 17.98 15.18 3.08
C ILE A 11 17.00 14.21 3.75
N GLU A 12 16.71 14.41 5.02
CA GLU A 12 15.76 13.57 5.76
C GLU A 12 14.35 13.64 5.15
N TYR A 13 13.88 14.84 4.82
CA TYR A 13 12.61 15.05 4.12
C TYR A 13 12.56 14.32 2.77
N PHE A 14 13.61 14.45 1.94
CA PHE A 14 13.69 13.75 0.65
C PHE A 14 13.75 12.23 0.81
N MET A 15 14.44 11.72 1.84
CA MET A 15 14.46 10.29 2.14
C MET A 15 13.09 9.79 2.59
N GLN A 16 12.35 10.60 3.36
CA GLN A 16 10.99 10.30 3.78
C GLN A 16 10.00 10.32 2.62
N GLU A 17 10.07 11.30 1.71
CA GLU A 17 9.25 11.29 0.49
C GLU A 17 9.54 10.07 -0.38
N ARG A 18 10.81 9.66 -0.47
CA ARG A 18 11.21 8.46 -1.24
C ARG A 18 10.81 7.15 -0.58
N SER A 19 10.62 7.14 0.75
CA SER A 19 10.15 5.97 1.48
C SER A 19 8.63 5.87 1.49
N ASN A 20 7.91 6.92 1.11
CA ASN A 20 6.46 6.86 0.97
C ASN A 20 6.03 6.11 -0.29
N ILE A 21 4.88 5.47 -0.20
CA ILE A 21 4.21 4.81 -1.31
C ILE A 21 2.71 5.13 -1.31
N HIS A 22 2.22 5.62 -2.44
CA HIS A 22 0.80 5.96 -2.62
C HIS A 22 0.05 4.75 -3.18
N ILE A 23 -0.80 4.13 -2.38
CA ILE A 23 -1.55 2.94 -2.80
C ILE A 23 -3.04 3.29 -2.93
N THR A 24 -3.60 2.96 -4.08
CA THR A 24 -5.06 2.94 -4.30
C THR A 24 -5.52 1.50 -4.27
N ILE A 25 -6.51 1.18 -3.41
CA ILE A 25 -7.08 -0.15 -3.30
C ILE A 25 -8.50 -0.12 -3.89
N HIS A 26 -8.73 -0.87 -4.97
CA HIS A 26 -10.01 -0.97 -5.66
C HIS A 26 -10.82 -2.16 -5.12
N MET A 27 -12.11 -1.95 -4.86
CA MET A 27 -13.00 -2.94 -4.25
C MET A 27 -13.81 -3.72 -5.31
N PRO A 28 -14.22 -4.98 -5.02
CA PRO A 28 -14.96 -5.82 -5.98
C PRO A 28 -16.37 -5.34 -6.33
N GLY A 29 -16.93 -4.38 -5.59
CA GLY A 29 -18.24 -3.77 -5.85
C GLY A 29 -18.16 -2.37 -6.50
N GLY A 30 -16.97 -1.94 -6.89
CA GLY A 30 -16.69 -0.57 -7.29
C GLY A 30 -16.23 0.31 -6.12
N GLY A 31 -15.72 1.50 -6.46
CA GLY A 31 -15.07 2.39 -5.50
C GLY A 31 -13.62 2.02 -5.20
N CYS A 32 -12.90 2.96 -4.59
CA CYS A 32 -11.53 2.76 -4.16
C CYS A 32 -11.24 3.51 -2.86
N VAL A 33 -10.22 3.06 -2.13
CA VAL A 33 -9.65 3.77 -0.98
C VAL A 33 -8.20 4.10 -1.28
N ARG A 34 -7.77 5.31 -0.90
CA ARG A 34 -6.41 5.79 -1.11
C ARG A 34 -5.74 6.02 0.22
N ARG A 35 -4.48 5.61 0.34
CA ARG A 35 -3.66 5.86 1.52
C ARG A 35 -2.19 5.91 1.16
N ILE A 36 -1.46 6.77 1.88
CA ILE A 36 0.00 6.80 1.88
C ILE A 36 0.48 5.81 2.94
N PHE A 37 1.36 4.91 2.54
CA PHE A 37 2.07 3.98 3.41
C PHE A 37 3.58 4.24 3.30
N VAL A 38 4.37 3.54 4.11
CA VAL A 38 5.82 3.49 3.98
C VAL A 38 6.19 2.22 3.22
N LYS A 39 7.18 2.28 2.34
CA LYS A 39 7.68 1.15 1.54
C LYS A 39 8.11 -0.05 2.37
N SER A 40 8.63 0.19 3.57
CA SER A 40 9.01 -0.84 4.55
C SER A 40 7.81 -1.47 5.27
N ASP A 41 6.62 -0.86 5.20
CA ASP A 41 5.42 -1.45 5.79
C ASP A 41 5.14 -2.79 5.13
N ASN A 42 4.66 -3.75 5.91
CA ASN A 42 4.24 -5.04 5.38
C ASN A 42 2.78 -5.01 4.92
N LEU A 43 2.41 -5.96 4.06
CA LEU A 43 1.02 -6.18 3.63
C LEU A 43 0.04 -6.35 4.79
N GLN A 44 0.51 -6.83 5.95
CA GLN A 44 -0.29 -6.86 7.18
C GLN A 44 -0.88 -5.49 7.55
N VAL A 45 -0.12 -4.41 7.35
CA VAL A 45 -0.58 -3.03 7.61
C VAL A 45 -1.73 -2.66 6.68
N VAL A 46 -1.66 -3.08 5.41
CA VAL A 46 -2.73 -2.87 4.42
C VAL A 46 -3.99 -3.63 4.81
N TYR A 47 -3.88 -4.90 5.18
CA TYR A 47 -5.02 -5.69 5.67
C TYR A 47 -5.60 -5.13 6.98
N GLY A 48 -4.75 -4.64 7.88
CA GLY A 48 -5.17 -3.94 9.09
C GLY A 48 -5.95 -2.68 8.79
N TYR A 49 -5.51 -1.90 7.80
CA TYR A 49 -6.23 -0.71 7.33
C TYR A 49 -7.62 -1.05 6.80
N LEU A 50 -7.77 -2.12 5.99
CA LEU A 50 -9.07 -2.57 5.53
C LEU A 50 -10.01 -2.91 6.69
N ARG A 51 -9.52 -3.56 7.74
CA ARG A 51 -10.31 -3.86 8.94
C ARG A 51 -10.78 -2.58 9.66
N VAL A 52 -9.92 -1.59 9.79
CA VAL A 52 -10.27 -0.29 10.41
C VAL A 52 -11.35 0.44 9.63
N LEU A 53 -11.37 0.30 8.30
CA LEU A 53 -12.40 0.88 7.43
C LEU A 53 -13.73 0.11 7.43
N GLY A 54 -13.86 -0.97 8.21
CA GLY A 54 -15.03 -1.86 8.18
C GLY A 54 -15.04 -2.80 6.97
N LEU A 55 -13.95 -2.87 6.21
CA LEU A 55 -13.77 -3.74 5.03
C LEU A 55 -13.08 -5.06 5.40
N GLY A 56 -13.32 -5.55 6.62
CA GLY A 56 -12.65 -6.71 7.18
C GLY A 56 -12.89 -8.01 6.41
N GLU A 57 -14.00 -8.12 5.67
CA GLU A 57 -14.30 -9.26 4.80
C GLU A 57 -13.22 -9.48 3.72
N TYR A 58 -12.61 -8.40 3.21
CA TYR A 58 -11.55 -8.43 2.22
C TYR A 58 -10.17 -8.74 2.81
N ALA A 59 -10.04 -8.68 4.13
CA ALA A 59 -8.85 -9.09 4.88
C ALA A 59 -8.96 -10.53 5.39
N SER A 60 -9.46 -11.42 4.53
CA SER A 60 -9.67 -12.85 4.76
C SER A 60 -8.93 -13.70 3.73
N GLU A 61 -8.80 -15.00 4.00
CA GLU A 61 -8.13 -15.95 3.10
C GLU A 61 -8.84 -16.12 1.75
N SER A 62 -10.13 -15.74 1.66
CA SER A 62 -10.93 -15.80 0.45
C SER A 62 -10.63 -14.67 -0.54
N TYR A 63 -9.85 -13.67 -0.14
CA TYR A 63 -9.49 -12.53 -1.00
C TYR A 63 -7.97 -12.42 -1.18
N ARG A 64 -7.58 -11.68 -2.21
CA ARG A 64 -6.19 -11.33 -2.52
C ARG A 64 -6.13 -9.93 -3.14
N LEU A 65 -5.00 -9.26 -2.94
CA LEU A 65 -4.64 -8.03 -3.62
C LEU A 65 -3.91 -8.38 -4.92
N ALA A 66 -4.31 -7.78 -6.03
CA ALA A 66 -3.68 -7.98 -7.33
C ALA A 66 -3.18 -6.66 -7.92
N THR A 67 -2.01 -6.67 -8.55
CA THR A 67 -1.56 -5.55 -9.38
C THR A 67 -2.18 -5.65 -10.78
N GLU A 68 -2.49 -4.50 -11.40
CA GLU A 68 -2.99 -4.47 -12.79
C GLU A 68 -1.87 -4.79 -13.79
N SER A 69 -0.78 -4.03 -13.73
CA SER A 69 0.37 -4.19 -14.62
C SER A 69 1.32 -5.27 -14.08
N ARG A 70 1.73 -6.21 -14.96
CA ARG A 70 2.50 -7.42 -14.59
C ARG A 70 1.86 -8.18 -13.43
N ARG A 71 0.60 -8.58 -13.62
CA ARG A 71 -0.29 -9.20 -12.62
C ARG A 71 0.44 -10.09 -11.60
N ARG A 72 0.62 -9.55 -10.40
CA ARG A 72 1.05 -10.26 -9.20
C ARG A 72 -0.11 -10.32 -8.22
N CYS A 73 -0.18 -11.39 -7.45
CA CYS A 73 -1.25 -11.63 -6.50
C CYS A 73 -0.65 -11.85 -5.12
N TYR A 74 -1.22 -11.19 -4.12
CA TYR A 74 -0.77 -11.23 -2.74
C TYR A 74 -1.97 -11.53 -1.85
N SER A 75 -1.86 -12.56 -1.03
CA SER A 75 -2.89 -12.95 -0.08
C SER A 75 -2.51 -12.59 1.35
N ILE A 76 -3.35 -12.95 2.31
CA ILE A 76 -3.04 -12.77 3.74
C ILE A 76 -1.89 -13.67 4.22
N GLU A 77 -1.53 -14.71 3.46
CA GLU A 77 -0.38 -15.56 3.75
C GLU A 77 0.93 -14.81 3.45
N ASP A 78 0.92 -13.92 2.46
CA ASP A 78 2.02 -13.05 2.07
C ASP A 78 2.13 -11.80 2.96
N ARG A 79 1.45 -11.77 4.11
CA ARG A 79 1.31 -10.57 4.98
C ARG A 79 2.63 -9.95 5.43
N TRP A 80 3.73 -10.69 5.37
CA TRP A 80 5.07 -10.24 5.77
C TRP A 80 5.87 -9.62 4.63
N SER A 81 5.43 -9.71 3.37
CA SER A 81 6.07 -8.97 2.28
C SER A 81 5.91 -7.47 2.47
N THR A 82 6.98 -6.74 2.21
CA THR A 82 7.01 -5.27 2.28
C THR A 82 6.39 -4.65 1.03
N LEU A 83 5.87 -3.43 1.14
CA LEU A 83 5.29 -2.71 0.00
C LEU A 83 6.31 -2.38 -1.08
N ASP A 84 7.61 -2.30 -0.76
CA ASP A 84 8.69 -2.16 -1.73
C ASP A 84 8.83 -3.42 -2.61
N GLU A 85 8.70 -4.62 -2.02
CA GLU A 85 8.80 -5.90 -2.71
C GLU A 85 7.66 -6.13 -3.72
N LEU A 86 6.55 -5.41 -3.58
CA LEU A 86 5.45 -5.46 -4.55
C LEU A 86 5.89 -4.93 -5.93
N GLY A 87 6.92 -4.08 -5.98
CA GLY A 87 7.42 -3.49 -7.22
C GLY A 87 6.52 -2.38 -7.76
N LEU A 88 5.76 -1.72 -6.89
CA LEU A 88 4.90 -0.58 -7.20
C LEU A 88 5.65 0.76 -7.28
N GLY A 89 6.97 0.78 -6.98
CA GLY A 89 7.74 2.03 -6.96
C GLY A 89 7.21 3.00 -5.90
N ASN A 90 6.86 4.23 -6.30
CA ASN A 90 6.32 5.25 -5.39
C ASN A 90 4.78 5.23 -5.30
N GLY A 91 4.12 4.33 -6.01
CA GLY A 91 2.68 4.16 -5.90
C GLY A 91 2.06 3.35 -7.02
N GLY A 92 0.85 2.89 -6.77
CA GLY A 92 0.09 2.15 -7.76
C GLY A 92 -1.23 1.63 -7.24
N ASP A 93 -1.89 0.88 -8.11
CA ASP A 93 -3.21 0.34 -7.90
C ASP A 93 -3.13 -1.14 -7.49
N LEU A 94 -3.84 -1.46 -6.42
CA LEU A 94 -4.11 -2.81 -5.97
C LEU A 94 -5.60 -3.09 -6.09
N TYR A 95 -5.94 -4.25 -6.59
CA TYR A 95 -7.33 -4.67 -6.81
C TYR A 95 -7.64 -5.82 -5.88
N LEU A 96 -8.72 -5.68 -5.11
CA LEU A 96 -9.23 -6.78 -4.32
C LEU A 96 -9.96 -7.76 -5.23
N GLU A 97 -9.54 -9.01 -5.18
CA GLU A 97 -10.13 -10.11 -5.93
C GLU A 97 -10.51 -11.24 -5.01
N LYS A 98 -11.65 -11.88 -5.29
CA LYS A 98 -12.01 -13.14 -4.64
C LYS A 98 -11.17 -14.28 -5.24
N LYS A 99 -10.57 -15.12 -4.39
CA LYS A 99 -9.92 -16.36 -4.82
C LYS A 99 -11.00 -17.30 -5.39
N LYS A 100 -10.66 -18.01 -6.48
CA LYS A 100 -11.53 -19.05 -7.04
C LYS A 100 -11.35 -20.36 -6.29
#